data_AF-A0A6V7NRP1-F1
#
_entry.id   AF-A0A6V7NRP1-F1
#
_cell.length_a   1.000
_cell.length_b   1.000
_cell.length_c   1.000
_cell.angle_alpha   90.00
_cell.angle_beta   90.00
_cell.angle_gamma   90.00
#
_symmetry.space_group_name_H-M   'P 1'
#
loop_
_entity.id
_entity.type
_entity.pdbx_description
1 polymer ?
#
loop_
_entity_poly.entity_id
_entity_poly.type
_entity_poly.pdbx_seq_one_letter_code
_entity_poly.pdbx_strand_id
1 'polypeptide(L)'
;MTSSLHPLLLQLLLLLPFSPPPSASAARFACGGGTCQSLLGYAPPNATTLAEVKSLFQLRSLRGSLLAPNSLPLSTPSSLPLPAASLLRLRLPCSCSRGVGASFRRPLYKVKAGDTLDAIARGTFAGFVTSGEIAAANNLSDPNRVAVGQQLYVPLPCSCDAVGGEEVVHYAHAVAAGSSVAEIAAEFGTTEETLMRLNGIKDPNDLQAGQILDVPLRACSSSISSTSVDRNLRVPNGSYILTANNCVLCSCSSSSWQLDCHPTQGISSSTCPAAMCGNMFLGNTSSSSPCERATCAYTGYTNKTSSFAILTNLTIQSLCNTSGAPPLSQPTSGAALSLGLQGVKLTELLIFFHIALLCLAFLSRC
;
A
#
# COMPACT_ATOMS: atom_id res chain seq x y z
N MET A 1 8.34 43.50 61.52
CA MET A 1 9.64 43.52 60.81
C MET A 1 9.76 42.23 60.02
N THR A 2 9.57 42.38 58.70
CA THR A 2 10.04 41.57 57.56
C THR A 2 10.60 40.16 57.80
N SER A 3 9.99 39.15 57.16
CA SER A 3 10.69 38.30 56.17
C SER A 3 9.71 37.30 55.54
N SER A 4 9.43 37.47 54.24
CA SER A 4 8.80 36.45 53.40
C SER A 4 9.81 36.03 52.33
N LEU A 5 10.35 34.81 52.46
CA LEU A 5 11.19 34.19 51.43
C LEU A 5 10.32 33.69 50.28
N HIS A 6 10.55 34.25 49.08
CA HIS A 6 10.14 33.68 47.80
C HIS A 6 11.19 32.67 47.33
N PRO A 7 10.83 31.47 46.85
CA PRO A 7 11.73 30.66 46.05
C PRO A 7 11.58 31.01 44.57
N LEU A 8 12.66 31.56 43.97
CA LEU A 8 12.85 31.59 42.53
C LEU A 8 13.00 30.13 42.03
N LEU A 9 11.97 29.62 41.34
CA LEU A 9 12.09 28.38 40.57
C LEU A 9 12.54 28.74 39.14
N LEU A 10 13.80 28.45 38.88
CA LEU A 10 14.51 28.59 37.61
C LEU A 10 13.85 27.68 36.54
N GLN A 11 13.03 28.24 35.66
CA GLN A 11 12.51 27.53 34.48
C GLN A 11 13.59 27.52 33.38
N LEU A 12 14.37 26.44 33.33
CA LEU A 12 15.24 26.13 32.21
C LEU A 12 14.40 25.54 31.07
N LEU A 13 13.87 26.40 30.19
CA LEU A 13 13.24 26.00 28.94
C LEU A 13 14.32 25.41 28.01
N LEU A 14 14.30 24.09 27.84
CA LEU A 14 15.07 23.38 26.83
C LEU A 14 14.59 23.81 25.43
N LEU A 15 15.34 24.72 24.80
CA LEU A 15 15.25 25.01 23.37
C LEU A 15 15.79 23.80 22.60
N LEU A 16 14.91 22.85 22.28
CA LEU A 16 15.19 21.84 21.26
C LEU A 16 15.30 22.58 19.91
N PRO A 17 16.38 22.40 19.13
CA PRO A 17 16.45 22.94 17.79
C PRO A 17 15.38 22.26 16.94
N PHE A 18 14.36 23.02 16.55
CA PHE A 18 13.38 22.61 15.55
C PHE A 18 14.11 22.54 14.21
N SER A 19 14.67 21.38 13.88
CA SER A 19 15.22 21.14 12.56
C SER A 19 14.07 21.27 11.54
N PRO A 20 14.17 22.18 10.56
CA PRO A 20 13.19 22.23 9.49
C PRO A 20 13.17 20.85 8.80
N PRO A 21 11.98 20.34 8.40
CA PRO A 21 11.92 19.08 7.68
C PRO A 21 12.80 19.20 6.43
N PRO A 22 13.55 18.14 6.07
CA PRO A 22 14.42 18.16 4.91
C PRO A 22 13.64 18.67 3.68
N SER A 23 14.33 19.48 2.87
CA SER A 23 13.82 19.95 1.58
C SER A 23 13.41 18.73 0.77
N ALA A 24 12.11 18.56 0.54
CA ALA A 24 11.59 17.43 -0.20
C ALA A 24 12.15 17.51 -1.62
N SER A 25 12.99 16.53 -1.99
CA SER A 25 13.33 16.31 -3.39
C SER A 25 12.04 15.91 -4.11
N ALA A 26 11.76 16.54 -5.25
CA ALA A 26 10.58 16.26 -6.04
C ALA A 26 10.53 14.77 -6.41
N ALA A 27 9.57 14.04 -5.86
CA ALA A 27 9.36 12.65 -6.20
C ALA A 27 8.58 12.59 -7.51
N ARG A 28 9.27 12.74 -8.64
CA ARG A 28 8.67 12.47 -9.96
C ARG A 28 9.10 11.10 -10.42
N PHE A 29 8.13 10.19 -10.50
CA PHE A 29 8.41 8.86 -11.02
C PHE A 29 8.52 8.94 -12.53
N ALA A 30 9.62 8.44 -13.07
CA ALA A 30 9.82 8.35 -14.51
C ALA A 30 8.73 7.46 -15.12
N CYS A 31 8.15 7.89 -16.25
CA CYS A 31 7.15 7.11 -16.94
C CYS A 31 7.13 7.36 -18.46
N GLY A 32 7.26 6.29 -19.23
CA GLY A 32 7.35 6.28 -20.69
C GLY A 32 6.04 6.57 -21.42
N GLY A 33 4.88 6.26 -20.83
CA GLY A 33 3.57 6.60 -21.39
C GLY A 33 2.42 5.70 -20.99
N GLY A 34 1.20 6.09 -21.37
CA GLY A 34 -0.02 5.30 -21.14
C GLY A 34 -0.73 5.58 -19.82
N THR A 35 -1.67 4.70 -19.47
CA THR A 35 -2.43 4.77 -18.21
C THR A 35 -2.47 3.41 -17.53
N CYS A 36 -2.39 3.40 -16.22
CA CYS A 36 -2.41 2.19 -15.39
C CYS A 36 -3.05 2.47 -14.03
N GLN A 37 -2.97 1.52 -13.12
CA GLN A 37 -3.30 1.70 -11.71
C GLN A 37 -2.00 1.63 -10.91
N SER A 38 -1.78 2.62 -10.03
CA SER A 38 -0.66 2.63 -9.07
C SER A 38 -1.20 2.59 -7.65
N LEU A 39 -0.30 2.36 -6.69
CA LEU A 39 -0.59 2.47 -5.27
C LEU A 39 0.14 3.66 -4.65
N LEU A 40 -0.45 4.23 -3.60
CA LEU A 40 0.16 5.26 -2.77
C LEU A 40 -0.03 4.92 -1.29
N GLY A 41 1.03 5.03 -0.49
CA GLY A 41 1.02 4.70 0.94
C GLY A 41 0.71 5.90 1.81
N TYR A 42 -0.58 6.20 2.02
CA TYR A 42 -0.99 7.37 2.78
C TYR A 42 -1.07 7.06 4.28
N ALA A 43 -0.32 7.80 5.08
CA ALA A 43 -0.46 7.84 6.53
C ALA A 43 -1.12 9.18 6.92
N PRO A 44 -2.36 9.19 7.45
CA PRO A 44 -3.04 10.43 7.77
C PRO A 44 -2.34 11.13 8.95
N PRO A 45 -2.12 12.46 8.91
CA PRO A 45 -1.44 13.18 9.98
C PRO A 45 -2.25 13.21 11.28
N ASN A 46 -3.59 13.16 11.17
CA ASN A 46 -4.53 13.17 12.29
C ASN A 46 -5.46 11.95 12.21
N ALA A 47 -6.07 11.59 13.34
CA ALA A 47 -7.11 10.56 13.36
C ALA A 47 -8.27 10.97 12.43
N THR A 48 -8.77 10.02 11.66
CA THR A 48 -9.73 10.25 10.56
C THR A 48 -10.60 9.01 10.32
N THR A 49 -11.29 8.92 9.20
CA THR A 49 -12.05 7.73 8.78
C THR A 49 -11.76 7.35 7.33
N LEU A 50 -12.11 6.13 6.92
CA LEU A 50 -12.03 5.74 5.50
C LEU A 50 -12.83 6.67 4.58
N ALA A 51 -13.97 7.20 5.04
CA ALA A 51 -14.81 8.14 4.30
C ALA A 51 -14.09 9.46 4.03
N GLU A 52 -13.38 10.00 5.02
CA GLU A 52 -12.64 11.24 4.90
C GLU A 52 -11.43 11.08 3.99
N VAL A 53 -10.68 9.97 4.08
CA VAL A 53 -9.59 9.66 3.14
C VAL A 53 -10.13 9.49 1.71
N LYS A 54 -11.25 8.77 1.54
CA LYS A 54 -11.94 8.66 0.24
C LYS A 54 -12.32 10.02 -0.33
N SER A 55 -12.80 10.93 0.52
CA SER A 55 -13.19 12.29 0.15
C SER A 55 -11.98 13.14 -0.24
N LEU A 56 -10.91 13.12 0.57
CA LEU A 56 -9.68 13.88 0.36
C LEU A 56 -9.03 13.53 -1.00
N PHE A 57 -8.89 12.23 -1.28
CA PHE A 57 -8.33 11.74 -2.54
C PHE A 57 -9.36 11.64 -3.68
N GLN A 58 -10.63 11.98 -3.42
CA GLN A 58 -11.76 11.87 -4.35
C GLN A 58 -11.83 10.51 -5.05
N LEU A 59 -11.63 9.44 -4.27
CA LEU A 59 -11.59 8.08 -4.78
C LEU A 59 -12.98 7.65 -5.25
N ARG A 60 -13.06 7.02 -6.42
CA ARG A 60 -14.33 6.61 -7.04
C ARG A 60 -15.04 5.51 -6.25
N SER A 61 -14.29 4.53 -5.75
CA SER A 61 -14.83 3.36 -5.06
C SER A 61 -14.16 3.18 -3.70
N LEU A 62 -14.94 3.09 -2.62
CA LEU A 62 -14.41 2.70 -1.30
C LEU A 62 -13.78 1.31 -1.40
N ARG A 63 -14.51 0.35 -1.97
CA ARG A 63 -14.07 -1.05 -2.04
C ARG A 63 -12.82 -1.20 -2.91
N GLY A 64 -12.86 -0.71 -4.14
CA GLY A 64 -11.77 -0.89 -5.10
C GLY A 64 -10.53 -0.02 -4.81
N SER A 65 -10.71 1.19 -4.29
CA SER A 65 -9.59 2.13 -4.09
C SER A 65 -9.02 2.15 -2.69
N LEU A 66 -9.74 1.67 -1.66
CA LEU A 66 -9.29 1.65 -0.27
C LEU A 66 -9.29 0.24 0.34
N LEU A 67 -10.40 -0.49 0.27
CA LEU A 67 -10.47 -1.79 0.96
C LEU A 67 -9.58 -2.84 0.28
N ALA A 68 -9.68 -2.93 -1.04
CA ALA A 68 -8.97 -3.90 -1.87
C ALA A 68 -7.44 -3.85 -1.78
N PRO A 69 -6.77 -2.69 -1.91
CA PRO A 69 -5.31 -2.61 -1.74
C PRO A 69 -4.82 -2.89 -0.31
N ASN A 70 -5.70 -2.91 0.69
CA ASN A 70 -5.38 -3.17 2.10
C ASN A 70 -5.97 -4.49 2.62
N SER A 71 -6.50 -5.36 1.74
CA SER A 71 -7.14 -6.63 2.12
C SER A 71 -8.23 -6.50 3.20
N LEU A 72 -8.92 -5.37 3.26
CA LEU A 72 -10.04 -5.17 4.18
C LEU A 72 -11.31 -5.86 3.64
N PRO A 73 -12.17 -6.43 4.50
CA PRO A 73 -13.42 -7.04 4.08
C PRO A 73 -14.33 -6.11 3.26
N LEU A 74 -15.06 -6.63 2.28
CA LEU A 74 -15.97 -5.84 1.43
C LEU A 74 -17.15 -5.19 2.19
N SER A 75 -17.42 -5.70 3.40
CA SER A 75 -18.42 -5.20 4.35
C SER A 75 -17.91 -4.08 5.25
N THR A 76 -16.60 -3.75 5.22
CA THR A 76 -16.02 -2.70 6.05
C THR A 76 -16.73 -1.36 5.81
N PRO A 77 -17.29 -0.73 6.86
CA PRO A 77 -18.03 0.52 6.71
C PRO A 77 -17.08 1.69 6.42
N SER A 78 -17.58 2.70 5.70
CA SER A 78 -16.81 3.91 5.42
C SER A 78 -16.49 4.73 6.69
N SER A 79 -17.24 4.52 7.76
CA SER A 79 -17.03 5.18 9.06
C SER A 79 -15.93 4.53 9.91
N LEU A 80 -15.25 3.48 9.43
CA LEU A 80 -14.15 2.86 10.16
C LEU A 80 -13.12 3.93 10.56
N PRO A 81 -12.85 4.12 11.87
CA PRO A 81 -11.88 5.08 12.34
C PRO A 81 -10.47 4.61 12.00
N LEU A 82 -9.63 5.57 11.62
CA LEU A 82 -8.21 5.38 11.31
C LEU A 82 -7.39 6.21 12.31
N PRO A 83 -6.50 5.59 13.09
CA PRO A 83 -5.55 6.31 13.92
C PRO A 83 -4.64 7.23 13.08
N ALA A 84 -4.12 8.28 13.70
CA ALA A 84 -3.06 9.07 13.09
C ALA A 84 -1.86 8.16 12.76
N ALA A 85 -1.17 8.45 11.66
CA ALA A 85 -0.02 7.71 11.13
C ALA A 85 -0.28 6.24 10.73
N SER A 86 -1.54 5.76 10.73
CA SER A 86 -1.85 4.41 10.23
C SER A 86 -1.67 4.33 8.71
N LEU A 87 -0.75 3.50 8.22
CA LEU A 87 -0.49 3.35 6.78
C LEU A 87 -1.67 2.73 6.05
N LEU A 88 -2.13 3.39 4.99
CA LEU A 88 -3.20 2.93 4.12
C LEU A 88 -2.78 3.00 2.65
N ARG A 89 -2.85 1.88 1.95
CA ARG A 89 -2.59 1.83 0.50
C ARG A 89 -3.80 2.36 -0.27
N LEU A 90 -3.59 3.34 -1.14
CA LEU A 90 -4.62 3.92 -1.99
C LEU A 90 -4.39 3.48 -3.43
N ARG A 91 -5.39 2.90 -4.09
CA ARG A 91 -5.30 2.63 -5.54
C ARG A 91 -5.78 3.84 -6.33
N LEU A 92 -4.89 4.37 -7.16
CA LEU A 92 -5.10 5.59 -7.93
C LEU A 92 -4.89 5.31 -9.43
N PRO A 93 -5.70 5.89 -10.32
CA PRO A 93 -5.40 5.88 -11.75
C PRO A 93 -4.17 6.73 -12.01
N CYS A 94 -3.21 6.18 -12.74
CA CYS A 94 -2.00 6.87 -13.17
C CYS A 94 -2.10 7.24 -14.65
N SER A 95 -1.59 8.41 -15.01
CA SER A 95 -1.42 8.83 -16.40
C SER A 95 0.00 9.32 -16.60
N CYS A 96 0.66 8.77 -17.60
CA CYS A 96 2.02 9.10 -17.94
C CYS A 96 2.09 10.04 -19.13
N SER A 97 2.78 11.15 -18.95
CA SER A 97 2.93 12.17 -19.98
C SER A 97 4.25 12.92 -19.78
N ARG A 98 4.96 13.19 -20.87
CA ARG A 98 6.22 13.96 -20.84
C ARG A 98 7.28 13.36 -19.90
N GLY A 99 7.41 12.03 -19.89
CA GLY A 99 8.43 11.32 -19.12
C GLY A 99 8.15 11.16 -17.63
N VAL A 100 6.99 11.62 -17.15
CA VAL A 100 6.60 11.51 -15.73
C VAL A 100 5.18 10.98 -15.59
N GLY A 101 4.93 10.21 -14.54
CA GLY A 101 3.58 9.76 -14.20
C GLY A 101 2.99 10.57 -13.04
N ALA A 102 1.71 10.91 -13.18
CA ALA A 102 0.93 11.59 -12.14
C ALA A 102 -0.50 11.03 -12.06
N SER A 103 -1.09 11.11 -10.88
CA SER A 103 -2.46 10.64 -10.63
C SER A 103 -3.47 11.33 -11.56
N PHE A 104 -4.27 10.58 -12.30
CA PHE A 104 -5.04 11.13 -13.41
C PHE A 104 -6.16 12.10 -12.96
N ARG A 105 -5.89 13.41 -13.10
CA ARG A 105 -6.81 14.54 -12.85
C ARG A 105 -7.39 14.63 -11.43
N ARG A 106 -6.95 13.79 -10.49
CA ARG A 106 -7.44 13.77 -9.10
C ARG A 106 -6.29 13.46 -8.13
N PRO A 107 -6.37 13.96 -6.88
CA PRO A 107 -7.47 14.74 -6.31
C PRO A 107 -7.47 16.22 -6.74
N LEU A 108 -8.65 16.85 -6.65
CA LEU A 108 -8.84 18.29 -6.74
C LEU A 108 -9.06 18.86 -5.33
N TYR A 109 -8.01 19.37 -4.70
CA TYR A 109 -8.09 19.92 -3.36
C TYR A 109 -8.73 21.31 -3.38
N LYS A 110 -9.73 21.55 -2.52
CA LYS A 110 -10.36 22.86 -2.36
C LYS A 110 -9.65 23.63 -1.25
N VAL A 111 -8.97 24.72 -1.62
CA VAL A 111 -8.19 25.58 -0.71
C VAL A 111 -9.08 26.10 0.41
N LYS A 112 -8.62 25.95 1.65
CA LYS A 112 -9.27 26.43 2.87
C LYS A 112 -8.63 27.73 3.34
N ALA A 113 -9.30 28.42 4.26
CA ALA A 113 -8.75 29.62 4.88
C ALA A 113 -7.44 29.29 5.62
N GLY A 114 -6.37 30.02 5.30
CA GLY A 114 -5.05 29.83 5.90
C GLY A 114 -4.16 28.79 5.21
N ASP A 115 -4.64 28.13 4.15
CA ASP A 115 -3.82 27.16 3.40
C ASP A 115 -2.68 27.85 2.63
N THR A 116 -1.50 27.23 2.65
CA THR A 116 -0.39 27.48 1.72
C THR A 116 -0.15 26.24 0.88
N LEU A 117 0.49 26.37 -0.28
CA LEU A 117 0.83 25.20 -1.11
C LEU A 117 1.74 24.21 -0.37
N ASP A 118 2.64 24.69 0.48
CA ASP A 118 3.52 23.82 1.29
C ASP A 118 2.73 23.06 2.37
N ALA A 119 1.80 23.73 3.07
CA ALA A 119 0.93 23.08 4.06
C ALA A 119 -0.01 22.04 3.41
N ILE A 120 -0.49 22.30 2.19
CA ILE A 120 -1.25 21.32 1.41
C ILE A 120 -0.36 20.13 1.04
N ALA A 121 0.81 20.38 0.47
CA ALA A 121 1.77 19.36 0.06
C ALA A 121 2.24 18.46 1.21
N ARG A 122 2.90 19.06 2.22
CA ARG A 122 3.53 18.35 3.33
C ARG A 122 2.56 17.94 4.43
N GLY A 123 1.58 18.78 4.72
CA GLY A 123 0.59 18.52 5.77
C GLY A 123 -0.53 17.61 5.29
N THR A 124 -1.28 18.04 4.27
CA THR A 124 -2.49 17.32 3.82
C THR A 124 -2.16 16.07 3.00
N PHE A 125 -1.18 16.16 2.10
CA PHE A 125 -0.78 15.06 1.22
C PHE A 125 0.54 14.41 1.65
N ALA A 126 0.91 14.54 2.92
CA ALA A 126 2.04 13.83 3.55
C ALA A 126 3.37 13.95 2.80
N GLY A 127 3.58 15.02 2.03
CA GLY A 127 4.82 15.26 1.29
C GLY A 127 4.96 14.47 -0.01
N PHE A 128 3.90 13.81 -0.50
CA PHE A 128 3.92 13.07 -1.77
C PHE A 128 4.17 13.96 -2.99
N VAL A 129 3.92 15.26 -2.86
CA VAL A 129 4.19 16.28 -3.87
C VAL A 129 4.82 17.50 -3.20
N THR A 130 5.47 18.34 -3.98
CA THR A 130 6.00 19.63 -3.56
C THR A 130 5.04 20.77 -3.89
N SER A 131 5.20 21.92 -3.21
CA SER A 131 4.46 23.15 -3.54
C SER A 131 4.68 23.58 -4.99
N GLY A 132 5.92 23.43 -5.50
CA GLY A 132 6.27 23.72 -6.89
C GLY A 132 5.58 22.80 -7.90
N GLU A 133 5.37 21.52 -7.58
CA GLU A 133 4.61 20.60 -8.43
C GLU A 133 3.13 20.94 -8.48
N ILE A 134 2.53 21.29 -7.33
CA ILE A 134 1.15 21.76 -7.30
C ILE A 134 1.03 23.06 -8.12
N ALA A 135 1.95 24.02 -7.94
CA ALA A 135 1.93 25.28 -8.69
C ALA A 135 2.05 25.05 -10.20
N ALA A 136 3.01 24.23 -10.63
CA ALA A 136 3.23 23.91 -12.04
C ALA A 136 2.03 23.18 -12.66
N ALA A 137 1.46 22.19 -11.97
CA ALA A 137 0.31 21.43 -12.46
C ALA A 137 -0.98 22.27 -12.58
N ASN A 138 -1.04 23.40 -11.88
CA ASN A 138 -2.19 24.32 -11.89
C ASN A 138 -1.89 25.65 -12.60
N ASN A 139 -0.75 25.78 -13.30
CA ASN A 139 -0.32 26.99 -14.00
C ASN A 139 -0.32 28.25 -13.10
N LEU A 140 0.08 28.11 -11.83
CA LEU A 140 0.14 29.23 -10.89
C LEU A 140 1.43 30.02 -11.12
N SER A 141 1.30 31.30 -11.47
CA SER A 141 2.45 32.20 -11.67
C SER A 141 3.14 32.59 -10.36
N ASP A 142 2.40 32.67 -9.26
CA ASP A 142 2.93 32.93 -7.91
C ASP A 142 2.44 31.81 -6.96
N PRO A 143 3.32 30.88 -6.54
CA PRO A 143 3.00 29.79 -5.61
C PRO A 143 2.45 30.25 -4.25
N ASN A 144 2.67 31.51 -3.87
CA ASN A 144 2.18 32.05 -2.59
C ASN A 144 0.77 32.65 -2.69
N ARG A 145 0.19 32.74 -3.90
CA ARG A 145 -1.15 33.31 -4.14
C ARG A 145 -2.15 32.22 -4.49
N VAL A 146 -2.73 31.63 -3.45
CA VAL A 146 -3.89 30.73 -3.57
C VAL A 146 -5.11 31.36 -2.91
N ALA A 147 -6.27 31.29 -3.56
CA ALA A 147 -7.50 31.86 -3.04
C ALA A 147 -8.33 30.80 -2.32
N VAL A 148 -8.98 31.17 -1.21
CA VAL A 148 -9.93 30.29 -0.51
C VAL A 148 -11.03 29.86 -1.48
N GLY A 149 -11.31 28.55 -1.51
CA GLY A 149 -12.28 27.94 -2.41
C GLY A 149 -11.76 27.57 -3.80
N GLN A 150 -10.54 27.98 -4.16
CA GLN A 150 -9.87 27.56 -5.40
C GLN A 150 -9.69 26.03 -5.40
N GLN A 151 -9.91 25.39 -6.55
CA GLN A 151 -9.62 23.97 -6.74
C GLN A 151 -8.23 23.81 -7.33
N LEU A 152 -7.39 23.03 -6.65
CA LEU A 152 -6.03 22.72 -7.07
C LEU A 152 -5.91 21.22 -7.35
N TYR A 153 -5.48 20.87 -8.55
CA TYR A 153 -5.07 19.51 -8.87
C TYR A 153 -3.76 19.16 -8.16
N VAL A 154 -3.75 18.04 -7.44
CA VAL A 154 -2.58 17.53 -6.73
C VAL A 154 -2.01 16.34 -7.50
N PRO A 155 -0.86 16.49 -8.19
CA PRO A 155 -0.31 15.48 -9.10
C PRO A 155 0.49 14.41 -8.34
N LEU A 156 -0.19 13.46 -7.69
CA LEU A 156 0.47 12.44 -6.87
C LEU A 156 1.35 11.52 -7.76
N PRO A 157 2.55 11.14 -7.30
CA PRO A 157 3.51 10.40 -8.11
C PRO A 157 3.06 8.97 -8.37
N CYS A 158 3.30 8.51 -9.59
CA CYS A 158 3.00 7.14 -10.03
C CYS A 158 3.78 6.82 -11.30
N SER A 159 3.87 5.55 -11.67
CA SER A 159 4.37 5.13 -12.97
C SER A 159 3.60 3.90 -13.48
N CYS A 160 3.76 3.63 -14.77
CA CYS A 160 3.17 2.53 -15.52
C CYS A 160 4.22 1.68 -16.23
N ASP A 161 5.50 1.98 -16.02
CA ASP A 161 6.58 1.34 -16.76
C ASP A 161 6.88 -0.07 -16.22
N ALA A 162 7.31 -0.96 -17.10
CA ALA A 162 7.87 -2.23 -16.66
C ALA A 162 9.23 -1.99 -15.98
N VAL A 163 9.54 -2.77 -14.95
CA VAL A 163 10.82 -2.68 -14.24
C VAL A 163 11.58 -3.98 -14.47
N GLY A 164 12.73 -3.89 -15.15
CA GLY A 164 13.53 -5.09 -15.47
C GLY A 164 12.85 -6.07 -16.43
N GLY A 165 11.94 -5.58 -17.28
CA GLY A 165 11.15 -6.42 -18.20
C GLY A 165 9.90 -7.05 -17.57
N GLU A 166 9.69 -6.86 -16.27
CA GLU A 166 8.54 -7.38 -15.54
C GLU A 166 7.47 -6.30 -15.34
N GLU A 167 6.22 -6.71 -15.48
CA GLU A 167 5.06 -5.85 -15.22
C GLU A 167 4.82 -5.73 -13.71
N VAL A 168 4.88 -4.51 -13.19
CA VAL A 168 4.80 -4.23 -11.74
C VAL A 168 3.66 -3.28 -11.41
N VAL A 169 3.33 -3.20 -10.11
CA VAL A 169 2.49 -2.13 -9.58
C VAL A 169 3.39 -1.15 -8.84
N HIS A 170 3.54 0.04 -9.38
CA HIS A 170 4.29 1.12 -8.74
C HIS A 170 3.60 1.58 -7.46
N TYR A 171 4.33 1.59 -6.37
CA TYR A 171 3.87 1.99 -5.05
C TYR A 171 4.68 3.19 -4.55
N ALA A 172 4.03 4.34 -4.43
CA ALA A 172 4.62 5.51 -3.80
C ALA A 172 4.69 5.30 -2.28
N HIS A 173 5.89 5.02 -1.78
CA HIS A 173 6.18 4.70 -0.38
C HIS A 173 6.93 5.85 0.29
N ALA A 174 6.37 6.42 1.36
CA ALA A 174 7.08 7.38 2.20
C ALA A 174 7.96 6.63 3.20
N VAL A 175 9.27 6.88 3.15
CA VAL A 175 10.27 6.22 3.99
C VAL A 175 10.04 6.55 5.46
N ALA A 176 9.91 5.53 6.30
CA ALA A 176 9.79 5.72 7.74
C ALA A 176 11.15 6.11 8.36
N ALA A 177 11.11 6.76 9.52
CA ALA A 177 12.33 7.13 10.23
C ALA A 177 13.11 5.87 10.66
N GLY A 178 14.40 5.84 10.32
CA GLY A 178 15.29 4.72 10.65
C GLY A 178 15.25 3.53 9.69
N SER A 179 14.43 3.57 8.63
CA SER A 179 14.42 2.53 7.60
C SER A 179 15.70 2.55 6.75
N SER A 180 16.11 1.37 6.29
CA SER A 180 17.16 1.20 5.28
C SER A 180 16.60 0.75 3.92
N VAL A 181 17.38 0.94 2.85
CA VAL A 181 17.03 0.44 1.51
C VAL A 181 16.85 -1.08 1.53
N ALA A 182 17.72 -1.81 2.24
CA ALA A 182 17.67 -3.25 2.41
C ALA A 182 16.36 -3.74 3.02
N GLU A 183 15.93 -3.13 4.12
CA GLU A 183 14.69 -3.50 4.80
C GLU A 183 13.46 -3.25 3.92
N ILE A 184 13.41 -2.08 3.25
CA ILE A 184 12.30 -1.73 2.35
C ILE A 184 12.26 -2.71 1.16
N ALA A 185 13.41 -3.01 0.57
CA ALA A 185 13.49 -3.96 -0.54
C ALA A 185 12.99 -5.36 -0.14
N ALA A 186 13.43 -5.83 1.04
CA ALA A 186 12.99 -7.11 1.60
C ALA A 186 11.49 -7.13 1.91
N GLU A 187 10.95 -6.05 2.52
CA GLU A 187 9.52 -5.93 2.85
C GLU A 187 8.63 -6.06 1.61
N PHE A 188 9.04 -5.43 0.50
CA PHE A 188 8.23 -5.37 -0.72
C PHE A 188 8.62 -6.41 -1.78
N GLY A 189 9.58 -7.29 -1.49
CA GLY A 189 9.99 -8.37 -2.38
C GLY A 189 10.70 -7.90 -3.65
N THR A 190 11.52 -6.85 -3.53
CA THR A 190 12.42 -6.35 -4.59
C THR A 190 13.89 -6.40 -4.13
N THR A 191 14.83 -5.92 -4.93
CA THR A 191 16.25 -5.84 -4.57
C THR A 191 16.67 -4.41 -4.25
N GLU A 192 17.68 -4.24 -3.40
CA GLU A 192 18.28 -2.93 -3.12
C GLU A 192 18.75 -2.25 -4.41
N GLU A 193 19.42 -3.00 -5.30
CA GLU A 193 19.88 -2.50 -6.59
C GLU A 193 18.71 -1.99 -7.45
N THR A 194 17.61 -2.73 -7.52
CA THR A 194 16.44 -2.31 -8.28
C THR A 194 15.83 -1.05 -7.69
N LEU A 195 15.68 -1.01 -6.36
CA LEU A 195 15.08 0.12 -5.65
C LEU A 195 15.95 1.38 -5.77
N MET A 196 17.26 1.25 -5.59
CA MET A 196 18.22 2.35 -5.73
C MET A 196 18.25 2.88 -7.15
N ARG A 197 18.37 1.99 -8.15
CA ARG A 197 18.39 2.37 -9.57
C ARG A 197 17.12 3.10 -9.98
N LEU A 198 15.95 2.57 -9.58
CA LEU A 198 14.65 3.16 -9.90
C LEU A 198 14.48 4.56 -9.29
N ASN A 199 15.08 4.79 -8.12
CA ASN A 199 14.95 6.04 -7.36
C ASN A 199 16.17 6.97 -7.45
N GLY A 200 17.16 6.65 -8.29
CA GLY A 200 18.38 7.44 -8.45
C GLY A 200 19.24 7.55 -7.19
N ILE A 201 19.15 6.58 -6.28
CA ILE A 201 19.96 6.53 -5.04
C ILE A 201 21.33 5.96 -5.39
N LYS A 202 22.40 6.69 -5.03
CA LYS A 202 23.79 6.28 -5.31
C LYS A 202 24.41 5.52 -4.14
N ASP A 203 24.19 5.99 -2.93
CA ASP A 203 24.60 5.34 -1.68
C ASP A 203 23.33 5.00 -0.87
N PRO A 204 23.14 3.75 -0.41
CA PRO A 204 21.97 3.39 0.41
C PRO A 204 21.87 4.19 1.72
N ASN A 205 22.98 4.75 2.23
CA ASN A 205 23.00 5.60 3.42
C ASN A 205 22.48 7.01 3.17
N ASP A 206 22.29 7.42 1.90
CA ASP A 206 21.68 8.70 1.56
C ASP A 206 20.15 8.72 1.75
N LEU A 207 19.55 7.57 2.09
CA LEU A 207 18.12 7.44 2.26
C LEU A 207 17.62 8.29 3.42
N GLN A 208 16.63 9.15 3.16
CA GLN A 208 16.09 10.06 4.17
C GLN A 208 14.68 9.67 4.61
N ALA A 209 14.39 9.86 5.90
CA ALA A 209 13.03 9.78 6.41
C ALA A 209 12.11 10.77 5.68
N GLY A 210 10.94 10.31 5.27
CA GLY A 210 9.97 11.08 4.48
C GLY A 210 10.30 11.18 2.99
N GLN A 211 11.42 10.64 2.53
CA GLN A 211 11.68 10.49 1.10
C GLN A 211 10.61 9.58 0.48
N ILE A 212 10.08 9.97 -0.69
CA ILE A 212 9.10 9.16 -1.41
C ILE A 212 9.84 8.28 -2.41
N LEU A 213 9.74 6.98 -2.23
CA LEU A 213 10.29 5.98 -3.14
C LEU A 213 9.21 5.43 -4.07
N ASP A 214 9.57 5.23 -5.32
CA ASP A 214 8.89 4.33 -6.24
C ASP A 214 9.32 2.90 -5.91
N VAL A 215 8.41 2.12 -5.33
CA VAL A 215 8.63 0.72 -5.01
C VAL A 215 7.90 -0.15 -6.04
N PRO A 216 8.62 -0.99 -6.81
CA PRO A 216 8.00 -1.84 -7.82
C PRO A 216 7.45 -3.11 -7.17
N LEU A 217 6.14 -3.15 -6.91
CA LEU A 217 5.51 -4.33 -6.34
C LEU A 217 5.29 -5.39 -7.41
N ARG A 218 5.80 -6.60 -7.18
CA ARG A 218 5.47 -7.76 -7.99
C ARG A 218 3.95 -8.02 -7.95
N ALA A 219 3.35 -8.19 -9.13
CA ALA A 219 1.98 -8.64 -9.27
C ALA A 219 1.92 -10.16 -9.46
N CYS A 220 0.79 -10.77 -9.09
CA CYS A 220 0.55 -12.17 -9.41
C CYS A 220 0.41 -12.40 -10.92
N SER A 221 0.93 -13.52 -11.40
CA SER A 221 0.72 -14.03 -12.75
C SER A 221 -0.76 -14.28 -13.00
N SER A 222 -1.25 -13.94 -14.19
CA SER A 222 -2.66 -14.10 -14.55
C SER A 222 -2.80 -14.65 -15.97
N SER A 223 -3.98 -15.22 -16.26
CA SER A 223 -4.32 -15.72 -17.60
C SER A 223 -5.21 -14.74 -18.36
N ILE A 224 -5.20 -13.46 -17.98
CA ILE A 224 -6.05 -12.42 -18.56
C ILE A 224 -5.61 -12.16 -20.00
N SER A 225 -6.57 -12.24 -20.93
CA SER A 225 -6.34 -12.03 -22.35
C SER A 225 -5.95 -10.58 -22.64
N SER A 226 -5.05 -10.40 -23.60
CA SER A 226 -4.67 -9.08 -24.15
C SER A 226 -5.84 -8.34 -24.83
N THR A 227 -6.90 -9.07 -25.21
CA THR A 227 -8.12 -8.51 -25.78
C THR A 227 -9.15 -8.09 -24.73
N SER A 228 -8.87 -8.35 -23.45
CA SER A 228 -9.80 -8.01 -22.38
C SER A 228 -9.80 -6.52 -22.04
N VAL A 229 -10.92 -6.03 -21.54
CA VAL A 229 -11.06 -4.65 -21.06
C VAL A 229 -10.10 -4.38 -19.90
N ASP A 230 -9.84 -5.38 -19.06
CA ASP A 230 -8.95 -5.32 -17.91
C ASP A 230 -7.61 -6.05 -18.13
N ARG A 231 -7.12 -6.11 -19.37
CA ARG A 231 -5.79 -6.67 -19.72
C ARG A 231 -4.60 -6.14 -18.89
N ASN A 232 -4.72 -4.92 -18.36
CA ASN A 232 -3.71 -4.29 -17.51
C ASN A 232 -4.00 -4.47 -16.01
N LEU A 233 -4.89 -5.39 -15.64
CA LEU A 233 -5.17 -5.72 -14.26
C LEU A 233 -3.91 -6.34 -13.63
N ARG A 234 -3.49 -5.74 -12.53
CA ARG A 234 -2.36 -6.17 -11.71
C ARG A 234 -2.76 -6.10 -10.24
N VAL A 235 -2.39 -7.13 -9.49
CA VAL A 235 -2.71 -7.26 -8.07
C VAL A 235 -1.43 -7.67 -7.34
N PRO A 236 -0.86 -6.80 -6.49
CA PRO A 236 0.31 -7.15 -5.69
C PRO A 236 -0.07 -8.02 -4.50
N ASN A 237 0.94 -8.66 -3.90
CA ASN A 237 0.77 -9.51 -2.72
C ASN A 237 0.02 -8.80 -1.58
N GLY A 238 -0.85 -9.55 -0.88
CA GLY A 238 -1.60 -9.04 0.27
C GLY A 238 -2.66 -8.03 -0.13
N SER A 239 -3.19 -8.12 -1.36
CA SER A 239 -4.28 -7.29 -1.84
C SER A 239 -5.24 -8.07 -2.74
N TYR A 240 -6.38 -7.46 -3.02
CA TYR A 240 -7.31 -7.93 -4.03
C TYR A 240 -7.73 -6.81 -4.97
N ILE A 241 -8.53 -7.15 -5.97
CA ILE A 241 -9.22 -6.22 -6.87
C ILE A 241 -10.61 -6.75 -7.21
N LEU A 242 -11.56 -5.85 -7.40
CA LEU A 242 -12.85 -6.14 -8.01
C LEU A 242 -12.79 -5.77 -9.49
N THR A 243 -13.17 -6.70 -10.36
CA THR A 243 -13.21 -6.51 -11.81
C THR A 243 -14.52 -7.04 -12.39
N ALA A 244 -14.71 -6.92 -13.70
CA ALA A 244 -15.92 -7.32 -14.43
C ALA A 244 -17.18 -6.76 -13.74
N ASN A 245 -17.26 -5.44 -13.59
CA ASN A 245 -18.39 -4.75 -12.93
C ASN A 245 -18.68 -5.24 -11.49
N ASN A 246 -17.64 -5.60 -10.73
CA ASN A 246 -17.71 -6.19 -9.39
C ASN A 246 -18.28 -7.62 -9.34
N CYS A 247 -18.31 -8.34 -10.46
CA CYS A 247 -18.71 -9.74 -10.48
C CYS A 247 -17.57 -10.70 -10.13
N VAL A 248 -16.32 -10.29 -10.33
CA VAL A 248 -15.13 -11.11 -10.06
C VAL A 248 -14.22 -10.40 -9.06
N LEU A 249 -13.83 -11.12 -8.02
CA LEU A 249 -12.81 -10.69 -7.08
C LEU A 249 -11.56 -11.52 -7.35
N CYS A 250 -10.43 -10.85 -7.58
CA CYS A 250 -9.14 -11.49 -7.78
C CYS A 250 -8.17 -11.04 -6.69
N SER A 251 -7.54 -11.99 -6.02
CA SER A 251 -6.57 -11.75 -4.94
C SER A 251 -5.19 -12.27 -5.32
N CYS A 252 -4.17 -11.73 -4.65
CA CYS A 252 -2.79 -12.15 -4.84
C CYS A 252 -2.12 -12.44 -3.50
N SER A 253 -1.46 -13.59 -3.43
CA SER A 253 -0.71 -14.08 -2.27
C SER A 253 0.70 -14.50 -2.69
N SER A 254 1.69 -14.18 -1.85
CA SER A 254 3.08 -14.60 -2.04
C SER A 254 3.29 -16.11 -1.93
N SER A 255 2.29 -16.87 -1.47
CA SER A 255 2.35 -18.34 -1.40
C SER A 255 2.30 -19.00 -2.78
N SER A 256 1.56 -18.44 -3.74
CA SER A 256 1.39 -19.00 -5.08
C SER A 256 1.91 -18.10 -6.20
N TRP A 257 1.94 -16.77 -5.98
CA TRP A 257 2.18 -15.77 -7.02
C TRP A 257 1.28 -15.94 -8.27
N GLN A 258 0.14 -16.62 -8.10
CA GLN A 258 -0.86 -16.83 -9.13
C GLN A 258 -2.13 -16.10 -8.72
N LEU A 259 -2.74 -15.38 -9.67
CA LEU A 259 -3.95 -14.61 -9.44
C LEU A 259 -5.10 -15.56 -9.13
N ASP A 260 -5.67 -15.46 -7.93
CA ASP A 260 -6.76 -16.30 -7.47
C ASP A 260 -8.09 -15.53 -7.58
N CYS A 261 -8.96 -15.96 -8.48
CA CYS A 261 -10.18 -15.25 -8.84
C CYS A 261 -11.43 -16.09 -8.56
N HIS A 262 -12.40 -15.48 -7.89
CA HIS A 262 -13.69 -16.09 -7.55
C HIS A 262 -14.86 -15.16 -7.89
N PRO A 263 -16.08 -15.70 -8.07
CA PRO A 263 -17.28 -14.88 -8.09
C PRO A 263 -17.39 -14.05 -6.81
N THR A 264 -17.65 -12.76 -6.96
CA THR A 264 -17.71 -11.82 -5.82
C THR A 264 -18.90 -12.15 -4.93
N GLN A 265 -18.65 -12.38 -3.64
CA GLN A 265 -19.69 -12.68 -2.65
C GLN A 265 -20.08 -11.44 -1.84
N GLY A 266 -21.34 -11.37 -1.40
CA GLY A 266 -21.82 -10.38 -0.43
C GLY A 266 -22.04 -8.94 -0.95
N ILE A 267 -21.72 -8.65 -2.21
CA ILE A 267 -21.96 -7.33 -2.83
C ILE A 267 -22.39 -7.39 -4.30
N SER A 268 -22.46 -8.58 -4.91
CA SER A 268 -22.81 -8.71 -6.32
C SER A 268 -24.21 -8.18 -6.55
N SER A 269 -24.40 -7.38 -7.60
CA SER A 269 -25.74 -7.13 -8.12
C SER A 269 -26.40 -8.47 -8.44
N SER A 270 -27.72 -8.54 -8.39
CA SER A 270 -28.50 -9.74 -8.75
C SER A 270 -28.37 -10.14 -10.24
N THR A 271 -27.32 -9.72 -10.95
CA THR A 271 -27.19 -9.82 -12.41
C THR A 271 -25.74 -10.03 -12.87
N CYS A 272 -24.94 -10.82 -12.13
CA CYS A 272 -23.66 -11.29 -12.64
C CYS A 272 -23.87 -12.55 -13.52
N PRO A 273 -23.34 -12.59 -14.76
CA PRO A 273 -23.42 -13.78 -15.60
C PRO A 273 -22.60 -14.91 -14.96
N ALA A 274 -22.98 -16.15 -15.27
CA ALA A 274 -22.22 -17.31 -14.81
C ALA A 274 -20.79 -17.27 -15.40
N ALA A 275 -19.79 -17.47 -14.53
CA ALA A 275 -18.39 -17.60 -14.92
C ALA A 275 -17.98 -19.07 -14.75
N MET A 276 -17.88 -19.81 -15.86
CA MET A 276 -17.69 -21.27 -15.85
C MET A 276 -16.80 -21.76 -16.98
N CYS A 277 -16.00 -22.78 -16.68
CA CYS A 277 -15.20 -23.56 -17.62
C CYS A 277 -15.88 -24.91 -17.82
N GLY A 278 -16.74 -25.01 -18.84
CA GLY A 278 -17.60 -26.19 -19.02
C GLY A 278 -18.57 -26.34 -17.84
N ASN A 279 -18.32 -27.33 -16.97
CA ASN A 279 -19.11 -27.60 -15.76
C ASN A 279 -18.48 -27.05 -14.46
N MET A 280 -17.29 -26.46 -14.51
CA MET A 280 -16.58 -25.99 -13.33
C MET A 280 -16.75 -24.48 -13.15
N PHE A 281 -17.19 -24.04 -11.97
CA PHE A 281 -17.29 -22.61 -11.65
C PHE A 281 -15.89 -21.97 -11.54
N LEU A 282 -15.82 -20.68 -11.85
CA LEU A 282 -14.63 -19.86 -11.67
C LEU A 282 -14.01 -20.06 -10.27
N GLY A 283 -12.70 -20.30 -10.23
CA GLY A 283 -11.93 -20.51 -9.00
C GLY A 283 -11.97 -21.94 -8.46
N ASN A 284 -12.90 -22.78 -8.91
CA ASN A 284 -12.89 -24.20 -8.55
C ASN A 284 -11.70 -24.91 -9.20
N THR A 285 -11.21 -25.92 -8.49
CA THR A 285 -10.13 -26.79 -8.94
C THR A 285 -10.60 -28.24 -9.02
N SER A 286 -10.02 -28.98 -9.95
CA SER A 286 -10.15 -30.43 -10.04
C SER A 286 -8.78 -31.04 -10.26
N SER A 287 -8.62 -32.29 -9.81
CA SER A 287 -7.38 -33.04 -10.01
C SER A 287 -7.73 -34.33 -10.72
N SER A 288 -7.30 -34.44 -11.97
CA SER A 288 -7.39 -35.66 -12.78
C SER A 288 -6.32 -36.68 -12.36
N SER A 289 -5.22 -36.21 -11.75
CA SER A 289 -4.13 -37.03 -11.22
C SER A 289 -3.48 -36.35 -10.01
N PRO A 290 -2.65 -37.06 -9.22
CA PRO A 290 -1.87 -36.46 -8.13
C PRO A 290 -0.88 -35.38 -8.61
N CYS A 291 -0.56 -35.41 -9.90
CA CYS A 291 0.41 -34.55 -10.54
C CYS A 291 -0.20 -33.36 -11.28
N GLU A 292 -1.53 -33.25 -11.30
CA GLU A 292 -2.20 -32.27 -12.13
C GLU A 292 -3.33 -31.60 -11.35
N ARG A 293 -3.33 -30.27 -11.39
CA ARG A 293 -4.44 -29.46 -10.90
C ARG A 293 -4.97 -28.63 -12.04
N ALA A 294 -6.20 -28.90 -12.45
CA ALA A 294 -6.94 -28.05 -13.35
C ALA A 294 -7.72 -27.00 -12.52
N THR A 295 -7.67 -25.75 -12.93
CA THR A 295 -8.36 -24.62 -12.28
C THR A 295 -9.17 -23.87 -13.32
N CYS A 296 -10.40 -23.49 -13.01
CA CYS A 296 -11.15 -22.60 -13.90
C CYS A 296 -10.68 -21.17 -13.63
N ALA A 297 -9.79 -20.65 -14.47
CA ALA A 297 -9.16 -19.36 -14.29
C ALA A 297 -9.96 -18.24 -14.98
N TYR A 298 -9.90 -17.06 -14.38
CA TYR A 298 -10.40 -15.83 -14.99
C TYR A 298 -9.48 -15.39 -16.13
N THR A 299 -10.04 -15.09 -17.30
CA THR A 299 -9.30 -14.62 -18.47
C THR A 299 -9.71 -13.23 -18.95
N GLY A 300 -10.55 -12.54 -18.18
CA GLY A 300 -10.98 -11.17 -18.45
C GLY A 300 -12.49 -11.02 -18.63
N TYR A 301 -12.93 -9.87 -19.12
CA TYR A 301 -14.32 -9.66 -19.52
C TYR A 301 -14.44 -8.84 -20.82
N THR A 302 -15.61 -8.95 -21.46
CA THR A 302 -16.01 -8.06 -22.55
C THR A 302 -17.08 -7.10 -22.06
N ASN A 303 -17.03 -5.84 -22.52
CA ASN A 303 -18.01 -4.83 -22.19
C ASN A 303 -18.51 -4.13 -23.46
N LYS A 304 -19.29 -4.86 -24.27
CA LYS A 304 -19.96 -4.29 -25.45
C LYS A 304 -21.38 -3.89 -25.07
N THR A 305 -21.93 -2.87 -25.73
CA THR A 305 -23.25 -2.27 -25.46
C THR A 305 -24.40 -3.28 -25.37
N SER A 306 -24.25 -4.45 -26.03
CA SER A 306 -25.26 -5.52 -26.07
C SER A 306 -24.81 -6.83 -25.40
N SER A 307 -23.59 -6.91 -24.86
CA SER A 307 -23.07 -8.16 -24.27
C SER A 307 -21.94 -7.89 -23.26
N PHE A 308 -22.29 -8.01 -21.97
CA PHE A 308 -21.32 -8.18 -20.89
C PHE A 308 -21.12 -9.67 -20.66
N ALA A 309 -19.87 -10.14 -20.73
CA ALA A 309 -19.53 -11.55 -20.52
C ALA A 309 -18.24 -11.68 -19.73
N ILE A 310 -18.23 -12.58 -18.75
CA ILE A 310 -17.03 -12.98 -18.02
C ILE A 310 -16.36 -14.10 -18.82
N LEU A 311 -15.07 -13.92 -19.11
CA LEU A 311 -14.27 -14.88 -19.83
C LEU A 311 -13.51 -15.74 -18.83
N THR A 312 -13.52 -17.05 -19.06
CA THR A 312 -12.80 -18.03 -18.23
C THR A 312 -12.13 -19.07 -19.12
N ASN A 313 -11.10 -19.73 -18.61
CA ASN A 313 -10.44 -20.83 -19.30
C ASN A 313 -9.91 -21.86 -18.28
N LEU A 314 -9.87 -23.12 -18.67
CA LEU A 314 -9.29 -24.18 -17.85
C LEU A 314 -7.77 -24.09 -17.93
N THR A 315 -7.12 -23.83 -16.80
CA THR A 315 -5.66 -23.82 -16.69
C THR A 315 -5.19 -25.06 -15.98
N ILE A 316 -4.23 -25.76 -16.56
CA ILE A 316 -3.65 -26.98 -16.00
C ILE A 316 -2.27 -26.66 -15.42
N GLN A 317 -2.09 -26.99 -14.15
CA GLN A 317 -0.80 -26.87 -13.47
C GLN A 317 -0.26 -28.27 -13.15
N SER A 318 0.95 -28.54 -13.62
CA SER A 318 1.72 -29.71 -13.21
C SER A 318 2.29 -29.49 -11.80
N LEU A 319 1.97 -30.39 -10.88
CA LEU A 319 2.43 -30.37 -9.48
C LEU A 319 3.68 -31.23 -9.25
N CYS A 320 3.89 -32.24 -10.09
CA CYS A 320 5.05 -33.13 -10.03
C CYS A 320 6.22 -32.55 -10.80
N ASN A 321 7.44 -32.82 -10.33
CA ASN A 321 8.65 -32.46 -11.07
C ASN A 321 8.85 -33.43 -12.26
N THR A 322 9.85 -33.16 -13.11
CA THR A 322 10.18 -33.92 -14.33
C THR A 322 10.38 -35.44 -14.14
N SER A 323 10.51 -35.91 -12.90
CA SER A 323 10.58 -37.33 -12.52
C SER A 323 9.22 -38.00 -12.26
N GLY A 324 8.09 -37.29 -12.43
CA GLY A 324 6.74 -37.84 -12.23
C GLY A 324 6.37 -38.12 -10.77
N ALA A 325 7.23 -37.74 -9.81
CA ALA A 325 6.95 -37.86 -8.40
C ALA A 325 6.17 -36.64 -7.89
N PRO A 326 5.08 -36.83 -7.10
CA PRO A 326 4.50 -35.72 -6.33
C PRO A 326 5.60 -35.12 -5.46
N PRO A 327 5.53 -33.81 -5.15
CA PRO A 327 6.51 -33.20 -4.26
C PRO A 327 6.48 -34.02 -2.98
N LEU A 328 7.60 -34.72 -2.71
CA LEU A 328 7.82 -35.41 -1.45
C LEU A 328 7.47 -34.37 -0.39
N SER A 329 6.47 -34.68 0.44
CA SER A 329 6.27 -33.98 1.70
C SER A 329 7.66 -33.84 2.29
N GLN A 330 8.18 -32.61 2.35
CA GLN A 330 9.45 -32.37 3.00
C GLN A 330 9.36 -33.10 4.33
N PRO A 331 10.37 -33.90 4.71
CA PRO A 331 10.42 -34.36 6.07
C PRO A 331 10.27 -33.11 6.92
N THR A 332 9.33 -33.14 7.85
CA THR A 332 9.35 -32.26 9.00
C THR A 332 10.73 -32.47 9.61
N SER A 333 11.68 -31.62 9.22
CA SER A 333 12.94 -31.44 9.93
C SER A 333 12.53 -31.33 11.38
N GLY A 334 13.10 -32.21 12.19
CA GLY A 334 12.60 -32.52 13.52
C GLY A 334 12.20 -31.28 14.30
N ALA A 335 11.17 -31.44 15.13
CA ALA A 335 10.88 -30.51 16.20
C ALA A 335 12.15 -30.27 17.03
N ALA A 336 12.95 -29.28 16.62
CA ALA A 336 13.77 -28.54 17.54
C ALA A 336 12.77 -27.74 18.37
N LEU A 337 12.58 -28.18 19.61
CA LEU A 337 11.97 -27.40 20.68
C LEU A 337 12.79 -26.11 20.84
N SER A 338 12.51 -25.11 20.01
CA SER A 338 12.83 -23.73 20.31
C SER A 338 11.78 -23.27 21.31
N LEU A 339 12.07 -23.45 22.59
CA LEU A 339 11.50 -22.66 23.66
C LEU A 339 11.78 -21.19 23.33
N GLY A 340 10.82 -20.54 22.67
CA GLY A 340 10.80 -19.10 22.54
C GLY A 340 10.59 -18.50 23.92
N LEU A 341 11.69 -18.23 24.63
CA LEU A 341 11.68 -17.24 25.70
C LEU A 341 11.28 -15.92 25.03
N GLN A 342 10.06 -15.48 25.31
CA GLN A 342 9.67 -14.09 25.10
C GLN A 342 10.75 -13.22 25.75
N GLY A 343 11.41 -12.39 24.95
CA GLY A 343 12.39 -11.42 25.41
C GLY A 343 11.72 -10.40 26.32
N VAL A 344 11.62 -10.74 27.60
CA VAL A 344 11.42 -9.75 28.66
C VAL A 344 12.73 -8.99 28.76
N LYS A 345 12.69 -7.69 28.48
CA LYS A 345 13.86 -6.81 28.59
C LYS A 345 14.53 -7.05 29.94
N LEU A 346 15.83 -7.37 29.95
CA LEU A 346 16.61 -7.70 31.15
C LEU A 346 16.52 -6.60 32.24
N THR A 347 16.17 -5.38 31.86
CA THR A 347 15.89 -4.24 32.74
C THR A 347 14.58 -4.37 33.53
N GLU A 348 13.53 -4.98 32.97
CA GLU A 348 12.23 -5.16 33.64
C GLU A 348 12.28 -6.26 34.72
N LEU A 349 13.07 -7.32 34.49
CA LEU A 349 13.23 -8.42 35.44
C LEU A 349 13.98 -7.98 36.71
N LEU A 350 14.96 -7.07 36.57
CA LEU A 350 15.71 -6.50 37.69
C LEU A 350 14.84 -5.57 38.56
N ILE A 351 13.93 -4.81 37.94
CA ILE A 351 12.97 -3.94 38.63
C ILE A 351 11.98 -4.78 39.43
N PHE A 352 11.43 -5.85 38.84
CA PHE A 352 10.53 -6.76 39.56
C PHE A 352 11.20 -7.48 40.73
N PHE A 353 12.46 -7.90 40.57
CA PHE A 353 13.20 -8.57 41.65
C PHE A 353 13.51 -7.62 42.81
N HIS A 354 13.83 -6.35 42.53
CA HIS A 354 14.04 -5.34 43.58
C HIS A 354 12.75 -4.97 44.31
N ILE A 355 11.62 -4.86 43.60
CA ILE A 355 10.31 -4.57 44.20
C ILE A 355 9.84 -5.76 45.07
N ALA A 356 10.04 -7.00 44.61
CA ALA A 356 9.69 -8.19 45.38
C ALA A 356 10.51 -8.35 46.67
N LEU A 357 11.82 -8.05 46.62
CA LEU A 357 12.69 -8.03 47.81
C LEU A 357 12.32 -6.92 48.80
N LEU A 358 11.93 -5.75 48.31
CA LEU A 358 11.40 -4.67 49.15
C LEU A 358 10.06 -5.04 49.80
N CYS A 359 9.14 -5.70 49.08
CA CYS A 359 7.88 -6.16 49.65
C CYS A 359 8.06 -7.28 50.69
N LEU A 360 8.99 -8.22 50.47
CA LEU A 360 9.31 -9.26 51.45
C LEU A 360 9.98 -8.71 52.71
N ALA A 361 10.83 -7.69 52.58
CA ALA A 361 11.44 -7.01 53.72
C ALA A 361 10.40 -6.27 54.59
N PHE A 362 9.37 -5.68 53.98
CA PHE A 362 8.27 -5.01 54.70
C PHE A 362 7.30 -5.99 55.38
N LEU A 363 7.04 -7.16 54.80
CA LEU A 363 6.19 -8.19 55.39
C LEU A 363 6.86 -8.95 56.56
N SER A 364 8.19 -8.89 56.66
CA SER A 364 8.96 -9.49 57.76
C SER A 364 9.14 -8.61 59.01
N ARG A 365 8.50 -7.43 59.05
CA ARG A 365 8.57 -6.46 60.17
C ARG A 365 7.21 -6.05 60.76
N CYS A 366 6.17 -6.86 60.57
CA CYS A 366 4.94 -6.77 61.37
C CYS A 366 4.87 -7.89 62.40
#